data_AF-A0A3D1UTQ2-F1
#
_entry.id   AF-A0A3D1UTQ2-F1
#
_cell.length_a   1.000
_cell.length_b   1.000
_cell.length_c   1.000
_cell.angle_alpha   90.00
_cell.angle_beta   90.00
_cell.angle_gamma   90.00
#
_symmetry.space_group_name_H-M   'P 1'
#
loop_
_entity.id
_entity.type
_entity.pdbx_description
1 polymer ?
#
loop_
_entity_poly.entity_id
_entity_poly.type
_entity_poly.pdbx_seq_one_letter_code
_entity_poly.pdbx_strand_id
1 'polypeptide(L)'
;MESVEIVKALRSLGLGRGDIVLLHSSLISLGYVEGGADAVIKAFLDVIGKRGTLLVPAFGALGVIPETLKKRRDAIFSDCPVGTVAAVGADAKALCADHWKADTAHGKDTPFTRLAEKGGYICLLGVDQDRNTSLHSVEALLELPYLSPVTRTFKTPDGREVTKTWNYYPGPHRDFIGLDHILEESGAMKIMRIGNAQVRLIKSDLMFETLLALGSGDPAFALCENPSCADCVRQRAAIFAADMEKESFRLTASSRLAGRYVPEMVENLKRAGISLIELDYLQGKACALAPVKTLKRAVEDLNEAGIQVSALRVPAVPDDPAKLPELVTECGIRRVILPLANSEKAAKALVKKQIEVSFVNLCQTSLSAKEQMIAYAKKFDCDLTFNNANFVLAGEMPFLQSYRTGHFIKFMNQLDLIDCKWDGEATSLAFGNGEIKELISILRCHNFNGFFCLGGGMPYPDSLEDAVNDFRNLLAAM
;
A
#
# COMPACT_ATOMS: atom_id res chain seq x y z
N MET A 1 -45.79 -4.26 -8.50
CA MET A 1 -45.23 -5.60 -8.81
C MET A 1 -45.64 -6.55 -7.70
N GLU A 2 -46.16 -7.71 -8.07
CA GLU A 2 -46.58 -8.78 -7.16
C GLU A 2 -45.42 -9.75 -6.86
N SER A 3 -45.50 -10.47 -5.74
CA SER A 3 -44.48 -11.47 -5.34
C SER A 3 -44.25 -12.56 -6.40
N VAL A 4 -45.30 -12.95 -7.14
CA VAL A 4 -45.21 -13.97 -8.21
C VAL A 4 -44.32 -13.50 -9.38
N GLU A 5 -44.33 -12.21 -9.70
CA GLU A 5 -43.48 -11.63 -10.74
C GLU A 5 -42.01 -11.68 -10.33
N ILE A 6 -41.72 -11.37 -9.06
CA ILE A 6 -40.37 -11.48 -8.48
C ILE A 6 -39.87 -12.93 -8.54
N VAL A 7 -40.71 -13.90 -8.14
CA VAL A 7 -40.37 -15.34 -8.20
C VAL A 7 -40.00 -15.78 -9.62
N LYS A 8 -40.81 -15.38 -10.62
CA LYS A 8 -40.52 -15.69 -12.03
C LYS A 8 -39.19 -15.09 -12.46
N ALA A 9 -38.95 -13.82 -12.14
CA ALA A 9 -37.73 -13.14 -12.53
C ALA A 9 -36.47 -13.74 -11.88
N LEU A 10 -36.51 -14.05 -10.58
CA LEU A 10 -35.40 -14.72 -9.88
C LEU A 10 -35.08 -16.10 -10.47
N ARG A 11 -36.09 -16.88 -10.87
CA ARG A 11 -35.88 -18.15 -11.58
C ARG A 11 -35.23 -17.97 -12.95
N SER A 12 -35.69 -16.98 -13.71
CA SER A 12 -35.09 -16.65 -15.01
C SER A 12 -33.65 -16.17 -14.88
N LEU A 13 -33.28 -15.53 -13.76
CA LEU A 13 -31.90 -15.15 -13.44
C LEU A 13 -30.98 -16.36 -13.21
N GLY A 14 -31.58 -17.50 -12.87
CA GLY A 14 -30.88 -18.76 -12.62
C GLY A 14 -30.96 -19.26 -11.18
N LEU A 15 -31.71 -18.60 -10.29
CA LEU A 15 -31.92 -19.11 -8.93
C LEU A 15 -32.92 -20.27 -8.92
N GLY A 16 -32.60 -21.31 -8.16
CA GLY A 16 -33.35 -22.55 -8.06
C GLY A 16 -33.43 -23.09 -6.64
N ARG A 17 -34.07 -24.27 -6.52
CA ARG A 17 -34.31 -24.92 -5.23
C ARG A 17 -32.99 -25.41 -4.63
N GLY A 18 -32.73 -25.05 -3.38
CA GLY A 18 -31.53 -25.43 -2.65
C GLY A 18 -30.45 -24.36 -2.64
N ASP A 19 -30.60 -23.30 -3.43
CA ASP A 19 -29.59 -22.25 -3.50
C ASP A 19 -29.44 -21.51 -2.17
N ILE A 20 -28.21 -21.07 -1.94
CA ILE A 20 -27.82 -20.23 -0.81
C ILE A 20 -27.51 -18.86 -1.37
N VAL A 21 -28.18 -17.82 -0.87
CA VAL A 21 -28.10 -16.47 -1.45
C VAL A 21 -27.78 -15.45 -0.38
N LEU A 22 -26.69 -14.71 -0.53
CA LEU A 22 -26.43 -13.49 0.22
C LEU A 22 -27.00 -12.29 -0.53
N LEU A 23 -28.00 -11.64 0.07
CA LEU A 23 -28.77 -10.56 -0.53
C LEU A 23 -28.32 -9.19 0.01
N HIS A 24 -27.89 -8.33 -0.89
CA HIS A 24 -27.79 -6.89 -0.70
C HIS A 24 -28.90 -6.21 -1.50
N SER A 25 -29.60 -5.24 -0.93
CA SER A 25 -30.86 -4.80 -1.56
C SER A 25 -31.26 -3.36 -1.26
N SER A 26 -31.93 -2.74 -2.23
CA SER A 26 -32.68 -1.50 -2.09
C SER A 26 -34.14 -1.73 -2.52
N LEU A 27 -35.08 -1.69 -1.56
CA LEU A 27 -36.51 -1.87 -1.87
C LEU A 27 -37.02 -0.75 -2.80
N ILE A 28 -36.56 0.49 -2.60
CA ILE A 28 -36.98 1.65 -3.38
C ILE A 28 -36.62 1.46 -4.87
N SER A 29 -35.47 0.86 -5.16
CA SER A 29 -35.01 0.62 -6.53
C SER A 29 -35.94 -0.30 -7.33
N LEU A 30 -36.74 -1.15 -6.67
CA LEU A 30 -37.73 -2.01 -7.33
C LEU A 30 -38.97 -1.26 -7.81
N GLY A 31 -39.25 -0.06 -7.27
CA GLY A 31 -40.53 0.61 -7.39
C GLY A 31 -41.57 0.08 -6.40
N TYR A 32 -42.86 0.18 -6.73
CA TYR A 32 -43.93 -0.32 -5.85
C TYR A 32 -44.00 -1.85 -5.84
N VAL A 33 -43.81 -2.44 -4.67
CA VAL A 33 -43.96 -3.88 -4.40
C VAL A 33 -45.12 -4.09 -3.45
N GLU A 34 -46.13 -4.83 -3.90
CA GLU A 34 -47.26 -5.19 -3.03
C GLU A 34 -46.78 -6.12 -1.91
N GLY A 35 -47.08 -5.78 -0.66
CA GLY A 35 -46.56 -6.49 0.53
C GLY A 35 -45.12 -6.11 0.90
N GLY A 36 -44.50 -5.15 0.22
CA GLY A 36 -43.23 -4.51 0.62
C GLY A 36 -42.06 -5.49 0.79
N ALA A 37 -41.24 -5.26 1.82
CA ALA A 37 -40.04 -6.06 2.11
C ALA A 37 -40.35 -7.55 2.36
N ASP A 38 -41.45 -7.85 3.06
CA ASP A 38 -41.86 -9.23 3.34
C ASP A 38 -42.17 -10.00 2.05
N ALA A 39 -42.79 -9.35 1.06
CA ALA A 39 -43.08 -9.98 -0.22
C ALA A 39 -41.80 -10.32 -1.00
N VAL A 40 -40.76 -9.48 -0.91
CA VAL A 40 -39.44 -9.76 -1.51
C VAL A 40 -38.77 -10.93 -0.81
N ILE A 41 -38.69 -10.92 0.53
CA ILE A 41 -38.11 -12.02 1.31
C ILE A 41 -38.84 -13.34 1.01
N LYS A 42 -40.17 -13.32 1.00
CA LYS A 42 -41.00 -14.47 0.66
C LYS A 42 -40.69 -14.99 -0.75
N ALA A 43 -40.53 -14.10 -1.74
CA ALA A 43 -40.19 -14.50 -3.10
C ALA A 43 -38.86 -15.26 -3.17
N PHE A 44 -37.80 -14.76 -2.50
CA PHE A 44 -36.53 -15.48 -2.41
C PHE A 44 -36.69 -16.86 -1.73
N LEU A 45 -37.36 -16.91 -0.57
CA LEU A 45 -37.60 -18.16 0.16
C LEU A 45 -38.44 -19.18 -0.64
N ASP A 46 -39.41 -18.72 -1.44
CA ASP A 46 -40.22 -19.57 -2.32
C ASP A 46 -39.41 -20.13 -3.51
N VAL A 47 -38.47 -19.36 -4.05
CA VAL A 47 -37.58 -19.78 -5.15
C VAL A 47 -36.60 -20.84 -4.66
N ILE A 48 -35.88 -20.55 -3.57
CA ILE A 48 -34.85 -21.44 -3.03
C ILE A 48 -35.45 -22.63 -2.26
N GLY A 49 -36.69 -22.50 -1.78
CA GLY A 49 -37.42 -23.56 -1.10
C GLY A 49 -36.81 -24.00 0.23
N LYS A 50 -37.35 -25.07 0.82
CA LYS A 50 -36.99 -25.54 2.17
C LYS A 50 -35.54 -25.98 2.35
N ARG A 51 -34.83 -26.28 1.24
CA ARG A 51 -33.41 -26.68 1.26
C ARG A 51 -32.46 -25.50 1.06
N GLY A 52 -32.96 -24.36 0.60
CA GLY A 52 -32.15 -23.18 0.37
C GLY A 52 -31.97 -22.36 1.65
N THR A 53 -31.13 -21.33 1.55
CA THR A 53 -30.86 -20.39 2.64
C THR A 53 -30.70 -18.97 2.11
N LEU A 54 -31.36 -18.01 2.75
CA LEU A 54 -31.23 -16.59 2.44
C LEU A 54 -30.44 -15.90 3.54
N LEU A 55 -29.37 -15.21 3.19
CA LEU A 55 -28.54 -14.40 4.07
C LEU A 55 -28.69 -12.92 3.71
N VAL A 56 -28.53 -12.07 4.70
CA VAL A 56 -28.40 -10.61 4.55
C VAL A 56 -27.31 -10.11 5.49
N PRO A 57 -26.58 -9.05 5.14
CA PRO A 57 -25.74 -8.35 6.11
C PRO A 57 -26.64 -7.77 7.21
N ALA A 58 -26.18 -7.86 8.46
CA ALA A 58 -26.96 -7.52 9.66
C ALA A 58 -26.21 -6.61 10.64
N PHE A 59 -25.13 -5.97 10.17
CA PHE A 59 -24.43 -4.92 10.89
C PHE A 59 -25.07 -3.55 10.58
N GLY A 60 -25.27 -2.69 11.58
CA GLY A 60 -25.83 -1.36 11.38
C GLY A 60 -27.23 -1.34 10.73
N ALA A 61 -27.52 -0.29 9.95
CA ALA A 61 -28.78 -0.10 9.23
C ALA A 61 -28.55 -0.17 7.71
N LEU A 62 -29.00 -1.27 7.08
CA LEU A 62 -28.67 -1.61 5.67
C LEU A 62 -29.89 -1.68 4.76
N GLY A 63 -31.00 -1.04 5.16
CA GLY A 63 -32.25 -0.99 4.42
C GLY A 63 -33.35 -1.89 5.01
N VAL A 64 -34.57 -1.66 4.53
CA VAL A 64 -35.78 -2.28 5.13
C VAL A 64 -35.85 -3.80 4.93
N ILE A 65 -35.29 -4.35 3.86
CA ILE A 65 -35.32 -5.80 3.61
C ILE A 65 -34.45 -6.56 4.64
N PRO A 66 -33.17 -6.22 4.85
CA PRO A 66 -32.39 -6.82 5.94
C PRO A 66 -33.05 -6.65 7.31
N GLU A 67 -33.59 -5.47 7.63
CA GLU A 67 -34.27 -5.21 8.90
C GLU A 67 -35.53 -6.07 9.11
N THR A 68 -36.28 -6.34 8.04
CA THR A 68 -37.44 -7.24 8.09
C THR A 68 -37.00 -8.69 8.26
N LEU A 69 -35.96 -9.15 7.56
CA LEU A 69 -35.45 -10.52 7.72
C LEU A 69 -34.93 -10.78 9.15
N LYS A 70 -34.20 -9.82 9.73
CA LYS A 70 -33.69 -9.87 11.11
C LYS A 70 -34.78 -10.09 12.16
N LYS A 71 -36.02 -9.68 11.90
CA LYS A 71 -37.16 -9.81 12.83
C LYS A 71 -37.86 -11.16 12.75
N ARG A 72 -37.49 -12.01 11.79
CA ARG A 72 -38.10 -13.33 11.66
C ARG A 72 -37.68 -14.24 12.83
N ARG A 73 -38.62 -15.05 13.32
CA ARG A 73 -38.38 -15.97 14.44
C ARG A 73 -37.35 -17.07 14.13
N ASP A 74 -37.18 -17.40 12.86
CA ASP A 74 -36.27 -18.42 12.35
C ASP A 74 -34.91 -17.85 11.90
N ALA A 75 -34.66 -16.54 12.10
CA ALA A 75 -33.39 -15.92 11.76
C ALA A 75 -32.26 -16.35 12.71
N ILE A 76 -31.15 -16.79 12.15
CA ILE A 76 -29.90 -17.09 12.85
C ILE A 76 -28.90 -15.98 12.55
N PHE A 77 -28.21 -15.48 13.57
CA PHE A 77 -27.19 -14.45 13.44
C PHE A 77 -25.80 -15.08 13.58
N SER A 78 -24.85 -14.59 12.79
CA SER A 78 -23.44 -14.83 13.08
C SER A 78 -22.97 -13.94 14.23
N ASP A 79 -21.94 -14.35 14.94
CA ASP A 79 -21.49 -13.78 16.22
C ASP A 79 -20.28 -12.81 16.11
N CYS A 80 -19.90 -12.37 14.90
CA CYS A 80 -18.85 -11.37 14.70
C CYS A 80 -19.41 -9.93 14.79
N PRO A 81 -18.98 -9.08 15.75
CA PRO A 81 -19.55 -7.75 15.99
C PRO A 81 -19.31 -6.73 14.86
N VAL A 82 -18.37 -7.02 13.96
CA VAL A 82 -17.94 -6.12 12.87
C VAL A 82 -18.23 -6.68 11.47
N GLY A 83 -18.91 -7.83 11.39
CA GLY A 83 -19.23 -8.52 10.12
C GLY A 83 -20.53 -9.30 10.18
N THR A 84 -21.44 -8.97 11.09
CA THR A 84 -22.66 -9.77 11.35
C THR A 84 -23.47 -10.02 10.09
N VAL A 85 -23.87 -11.27 9.86
CA VAL A 85 -24.91 -11.66 8.90
C VAL A 85 -26.10 -12.28 9.63
N ALA A 86 -27.29 -12.18 9.05
CA ALA A 86 -28.47 -12.91 9.45
C ALA A 86 -28.89 -13.86 8.34
N ALA A 87 -29.25 -15.11 8.69
CA ALA A 87 -29.60 -16.15 7.74
C ALA A 87 -30.90 -16.87 8.13
N VAL A 88 -31.70 -17.24 7.14
CA VAL A 88 -32.93 -18.03 7.28
C VAL A 88 -32.90 -19.17 6.27
N GLY A 89 -33.01 -20.42 6.74
CA GLY A 89 -33.03 -21.60 5.87
C GLY A 89 -32.25 -22.79 6.42
N ALA A 90 -32.07 -23.80 5.58
CA ALA A 90 -31.52 -25.09 5.98
C ALA A 90 -30.08 -25.00 6.53
N ASP A 91 -29.25 -24.16 5.92
CA ASP A 91 -27.83 -24.01 6.23
C ASP A 91 -27.51 -22.80 7.13
N ALA A 92 -28.54 -22.07 7.59
CA ALA A 92 -28.36 -20.84 8.36
C ALA A 92 -27.45 -21.01 9.58
N LYS A 93 -27.61 -22.11 10.33
CA LYS A 93 -26.75 -22.42 11.49
C LYS A 93 -25.30 -22.66 11.09
N ALA A 94 -25.06 -23.44 10.04
CA ALA A 94 -23.71 -23.79 9.61
C ALA A 94 -22.97 -22.57 9.04
N LEU A 95 -23.66 -21.74 8.26
CA LEU A 95 -23.08 -20.53 7.68
C LEU A 95 -22.71 -19.50 8.76
N CYS A 96 -23.55 -19.32 9.77
CA CYS A 96 -23.35 -18.31 10.82
C CYS A 96 -22.45 -18.75 11.98
N ALA A 97 -22.17 -20.04 12.15
CA ALA A 97 -21.49 -20.56 13.33
C ALA A 97 -20.06 -20.02 13.50
N ASP A 98 -19.64 -19.75 14.74
CA ASP A 98 -18.23 -19.49 15.07
C ASP A 98 -17.56 -18.36 14.26
N HIS A 99 -18.34 -17.43 13.71
CA HIS A 99 -17.82 -16.32 12.91
C HIS A 99 -16.86 -15.45 13.72
N TRP A 100 -17.15 -15.21 15.00
CA TRP A 100 -16.25 -14.47 15.88
C TRP A 100 -14.88 -15.14 16.08
N LYS A 101 -14.77 -16.46 15.86
CA LYS A 101 -13.51 -17.20 16.01
C LYS A 101 -12.58 -17.01 14.81
N ALA A 102 -13.07 -16.61 13.64
CA ALA A 102 -12.25 -16.32 12.48
C ALA A 102 -11.21 -15.22 12.76
N ASP A 103 -10.02 -15.32 12.15
CA ASP A 103 -8.92 -14.36 12.35
C ASP A 103 -9.17 -13.01 11.66
N THR A 104 -10.02 -13.00 10.63
CA THR A 104 -10.49 -11.81 9.93
C THR A 104 -12.01 -11.75 9.97
N ALA A 105 -12.58 -10.55 9.79
CA ALA A 105 -14.04 -10.36 9.83
C ALA A 105 -14.74 -10.81 8.54
N HIS A 106 -14.01 -11.00 7.45
CA HIS A 106 -14.59 -11.29 6.13
C HIS A 106 -13.88 -12.44 5.38
N GLY A 107 -12.69 -12.88 5.81
CA GLY A 107 -11.89 -13.86 5.09
C GLY A 107 -12.24 -15.32 5.41
N LYS A 108 -11.21 -16.14 5.64
CA LYS A 108 -11.35 -17.59 5.89
C LYS A 108 -12.25 -17.88 7.11
N ASP A 109 -13.02 -18.96 7.03
CA ASP A 109 -13.91 -19.44 8.09
C ASP A 109 -15.05 -18.47 8.47
N THR A 110 -15.40 -17.54 7.57
CA THR A 110 -16.50 -16.59 7.75
C THR A 110 -17.73 -17.00 6.91
N PRO A 111 -18.92 -16.43 7.16
CA PRO A 111 -20.10 -16.70 6.34
C PRO A 111 -19.91 -16.42 4.84
N PHE A 112 -19.03 -15.48 4.48
CA PHE A 112 -18.76 -15.09 3.10
C PHE A 112 -17.97 -16.16 2.34
N THR A 113 -16.91 -16.70 2.94
CA THR A 113 -16.12 -17.79 2.32
C THR A 113 -16.89 -19.11 2.34
N ARG A 114 -17.64 -19.41 3.40
CA ARG A 114 -18.50 -20.59 3.46
C ARG A 114 -19.63 -20.57 2.42
N LEU A 115 -20.14 -19.38 2.07
CA LEU A 115 -21.08 -19.21 0.97
C LEU A 115 -20.42 -19.66 -0.35
N ALA A 116 -19.20 -19.21 -0.63
CA ALA A 116 -18.44 -19.60 -1.81
C ALA A 116 -18.15 -21.11 -1.83
N GLU A 117 -17.67 -21.68 -0.73
CA GLU A 117 -17.39 -23.12 -0.60
C GLU A 117 -18.62 -24.02 -0.87
N LYS A 118 -19.82 -23.51 -0.57
CA LYS A 118 -21.09 -24.20 -0.83
C LYS A 118 -21.66 -23.93 -2.23
N GLY A 119 -20.94 -23.20 -3.08
CA GLY A 119 -21.41 -22.80 -4.41
C GLY A 119 -22.62 -21.86 -4.34
N GLY A 120 -22.69 -21.00 -3.33
CA GLY A 120 -23.76 -20.04 -3.18
C GLY A 120 -23.69 -18.86 -4.15
N TYR A 121 -24.66 -17.96 -4.02
CA TYR A 121 -24.80 -16.77 -4.85
C TYR A 121 -24.80 -15.50 -4.00
N ILE A 122 -24.26 -14.43 -4.58
CA ILE A 122 -24.44 -13.07 -4.08
C ILE A 122 -25.45 -12.38 -5.01
N CYS A 123 -26.48 -11.77 -4.43
CA CYS A 123 -27.50 -11.05 -5.17
C CYS A 123 -27.47 -9.58 -4.78
N LEU A 124 -27.17 -8.70 -5.73
CA LEU A 124 -27.22 -7.25 -5.57
C LEU A 124 -28.50 -6.74 -6.23
N LEU A 125 -29.54 -6.54 -5.41
CA LEU A 125 -30.89 -6.19 -5.84
C LEU A 125 -31.09 -4.66 -5.80
N GLY A 126 -30.91 -3.99 -6.93
CA GLY A 126 -31.07 -2.54 -7.03
C GLY A 126 -29.96 -1.76 -6.33
N VAL A 127 -28.80 -2.40 -6.16
CA VAL A 127 -27.54 -1.85 -5.64
C VAL A 127 -26.38 -2.34 -6.51
N ASP A 128 -25.23 -1.68 -6.39
CA ASP A 128 -23.99 -1.99 -7.09
C ASP A 128 -22.99 -2.72 -6.16
N GLN A 129 -21.78 -2.93 -6.68
CA GLN A 129 -20.70 -3.64 -5.98
C GLN A 129 -20.18 -2.90 -4.74
N ASP A 130 -20.43 -1.59 -4.59
CA ASP A 130 -20.07 -0.86 -3.35
C ASP A 130 -20.89 -1.35 -2.14
N ARG A 131 -21.90 -2.21 -2.36
CA ARG A 131 -22.63 -2.90 -1.30
C ARG A 131 -22.25 -4.37 -1.16
N ASN A 132 -21.43 -4.92 -2.06
CA ASN A 132 -21.00 -6.31 -2.02
C ASN A 132 -19.90 -6.52 -0.97
N THR A 133 -20.31 -6.93 0.23
CA THR A 133 -19.39 -7.14 1.35
C THR A 133 -18.40 -8.28 1.11
N SER A 134 -18.71 -9.19 0.18
CA SER A 134 -17.85 -10.34 -0.14
C SER A 134 -16.58 -9.92 -0.88
N LEU A 135 -16.53 -8.71 -1.46
CA LEU A 135 -15.30 -8.19 -2.07
C LEU A 135 -14.22 -7.93 -1.01
N HIS A 136 -14.60 -7.56 0.21
CA HIS A 136 -13.66 -7.44 1.34
C HIS A 136 -13.08 -8.80 1.77
N SER A 137 -13.76 -9.90 1.48
CA SER A 137 -13.21 -11.24 1.70
C SER A 137 -12.02 -11.50 0.78
N VAL A 138 -12.09 -11.05 -0.48
CA VAL A 138 -10.97 -11.15 -1.44
C VAL A 138 -9.79 -10.34 -0.94
N GLU A 139 -10.01 -9.07 -0.55
CA GLU A 139 -8.96 -8.22 0.02
C GLU A 139 -8.30 -8.87 1.26
N ALA A 140 -9.10 -9.43 2.17
CA ALA A 140 -8.59 -10.04 3.40
C ALA A 140 -7.85 -11.37 3.16
N LEU A 141 -8.27 -12.17 2.17
CA LEU A 141 -7.60 -13.41 1.80
C LEU A 141 -6.24 -13.17 1.10
N LEU A 142 -6.11 -12.04 0.40
CA LEU A 142 -4.85 -11.56 -0.18
C LEU A 142 -3.96 -10.84 0.83
N GLU A 143 -4.44 -10.65 2.06
CA GLU A 143 -3.72 -9.95 3.13
C GLU A 143 -3.23 -8.55 2.70
N LEU A 144 -4.06 -7.81 1.96
CA LEU A 144 -3.64 -6.56 1.34
C LEU A 144 -3.13 -5.55 2.40
N PRO A 145 -1.97 -4.91 2.15
CA PRO A 145 -1.22 -4.17 3.18
C PRO A 145 -1.91 -2.88 3.63
N TYR A 146 -2.89 -2.41 2.87
CA TYR A 146 -3.66 -1.22 3.20
C TYR A 146 -4.87 -1.51 4.11
N LEU A 147 -5.12 -2.77 4.45
CA LEU A 147 -6.16 -3.14 5.41
C LEU A 147 -5.66 -2.98 6.84
N SER A 148 -6.55 -2.65 7.77
CA SER A 148 -6.19 -2.32 9.16
C SER A 148 -6.73 -3.35 10.14
N PRO A 149 -6.10 -3.55 11.31
CA PRO A 149 -6.72 -4.33 12.36
C PRO A 149 -7.90 -3.58 12.99
N VAL A 150 -8.92 -4.32 13.46
CA VAL A 150 -10.00 -3.77 14.29
C VAL A 150 -10.12 -4.57 15.58
N THR A 151 -10.12 -3.88 16.73
CA THR A 151 -10.29 -4.49 18.05
C THR A 151 -11.67 -4.14 18.62
N ARG A 152 -12.39 -5.14 19.14
CA ARG A 152 -13.67 -4.95 19.85
C ARG A 152 -13.76 -5.83 21.08
N THR A 153 -14.43 -5.31 22.10
CA THR A 153 -14.90 -6.07 23.26
C THR A 153 -16.37 -6.42 23.06
N PHE A 154 -16.73 -7.69 23.21
CA PHE A 154 -18.08 -8.20 22.97
C PHE A 154 -18.35 -9.47 23.79
N LYS A 155 -19.62 -9.89 23.84
CA LYS A 155 -20.02 -11.16 24.46
C LYS A 155 -20.09 -12.27 23.41
N THR A 156 -19.36 -13.34 23.67
CA THR A 156 -19.39 -14.60 22.93
C THR A 156 -20.73 -15.33 23.10
N PRO A 157 -21.05 -16.32 22.24
CA PRO A 157 -22.29 -17.10 22.37
C PRO A 157 -22.46 -17.83 23.70
N ASP A 158 -21.37 -18.22 24.39
CA ASP A 158 -21.40 -18.81 25.73
C ASP A 158 -21.47 -17.77 26.86
N GLY A 159 -21.65 -16.49 26.51
CA GLY A 159 -21.90 -15.39 27.44
C GLY A 159 -20.64 -14.76 28.04
N ARG A 160 -19.44 -15.21 27.64
CA ARG A 160 -18.17 -14.66 28.11
C ARG A 160 -17.83 -13.37 27.38
N GLU A 161 -17.37 -12.38 28.12
CA GLU A 161 -16.82 -11.16 27.53
C GLU A 161 -15.39 -11.41 27.06
N VAL A 162 -15.10 -11.04 25.80
CA VAL A 162 -13.78 -11.18 25.20
C VAL A 162 -13.42 -9.91 24.44
N THR A 163 -12.13 -9.58 24.44
CA THR A 163 -11.55 -8.56 23.56
C THR A 163 -10.76 -9.27 22.48
N LYS A 164 -11.14 -9.06 21.22
CA LYS A 164 -10.49 -9.69 20.07
C LYS A 164 -10.13 -8.66 19.02
N THR A 165 -9.00 -8.90 18.35
CA THR A 165 -8.57 -8.19 17.15
C THR A 165 -8.83 -9.06 15.93
N TRP A 166 -9.47 -8.49 14.91
CA TRP A 166 -9.56 -9.07 13.57
C TRP A 166 -8.60 -8.31 12.66
N ASN A 167 -7.69 -9.03 12.03
CA ASN A 167 -6.75 -8.45 11.08
C ASN A 167 -7.45 -8.20 9.74
N TYR A 168 -6.81 -7.38 8.89
CA TYR A 168 -7.24 -7.13 7.52
C TYR A 168 -8.70 -6.64 7.41
N TYR A 169 -9.11 -5.77 8.34
CA TYR A 169 -10.43 -5.15 8.31
C TYR A 169 -10.49 -4.06 7.23
N PRO A 170 -11.58 -4.01 6.45
CA PRO A 170 -11.70 -3.07 5.35
C PRO A 170 -11.66 -1.61 5.80
N GLY A 171 -10.89 -0.82 5.04
CA GLY A 171 -10.76 0.63 5.20
C GLY A 171 -11.83 1.43 4.45
N PRO A 172 -11.51 2.61 3.92
CA PRO A 172 -12.47 3.55 3.33
C PRO A 172 -12.78 3.21 1.85
N HIS A 173 -12.78 4.20 0.93
CA HIS A 173 -13.27 4.02 -0.44
C HIS A 173 -12.47 3.02 -1.30
N ARG A 174 -13.19 2.30 -2.19
CA ARG A 174 -12.71 1.42 -3.28
C ARG A 174 -13.51 1.69 -4.55
N ASP A 175 -12.96 1.30 -5.69
CA ASP A 175 -13.69 1.24 -6.96
C ASP A 175 -14.22 -0.18 -7.23
N PHE A 176 -15.13 -0.64 -6.37
CA PHE A 176 -15.75 -1.95 -6.57
C PHE A 176 -16.68 -1.98 -7.77
N ILE A 177 -17.29 -0.83 -8.12
CA ILE A 177 -18.10 -0.69 -9.33
C ILE A 177 -17.27 -1.02 -10.58
N GLY A 178 -16.00 -0.60 -10.61
CA GLY A 178 -15.05 -0.96 -11.67
C GLY A 178 -14.92 -2.46 -11.92
N LEU A 179 -15.20 -3.33 -10.94
CA LEU A 179 -15.09 -4.78 -11.07
C LEU A 179 -16.26 -5.44 -11.82
N ASP A 180 -17.35 -4.70 -12.12
CA ASP A 180 -18.52 -5.27 -12.81
C ASP A 180 -18.14 -5.93 -14.14
N HIS A 181 -17.37 -5.23 -14.98
CA HIS A 181 -16.99 -5.75 -16.31
C HIS A 181 -16.18 -7.05 -16.22
N ILE A 182 -15.25 -7.14 -15.27
CA ILE A 182 -14.43 -8.33 -15.02
C ILE A 182 -15.31 -9.52 -14.62
N LEU A 183 -16.29 -9.29 -13.75
CA LEU A 183 -17.19 -10.33 -13.28
C LEU A 183 -18.22 -10.75 -14.34
N GLU A 184 -18.66 -9.85 -15.23
CA GLU A 184 -19.51 -10.22 -16.38
C GLU A 184 -18.73 -11.02 -17.42
N GLU A 185 -17.53 -10.57 -17.80
CA GLU A 185 -16.69 -11.21 -18.83
C GLU A 185 -16.19 -12.59 -18.40
N SER A 186 -15.89 -12.79 -17.11
CA SER A 186 -15.55 -14.11 -16.54
C SER A 186 -16.76 -15.06 -16.47
N GLY A 187 -17.98 -14.56 -16.67
CA GLY A 187 -19.21 -15.33 -16.49
C GLY A 187 -19.61 -15.53 -15.02
N ALA A 188 -18.87 -14.94 -14.07
CA ALA A 188 -19.20 -14.96 -12.65
C ALA A 188 -20.51 -14.23 -12.34
N MET A 189 -20.84 -13.19 -13.10
CA MET A 189 -21.98 -12.31 -12.87
C MET A 189 -22.92 -12.27 -14.07
N LYS A 190 -24.22 -12.22 -13.75
CA LYS A 190 -25.29 -11.93 -14.70
C LYS A 190 -26.05 -10.70 -14.24
N ILE A 191 -26.40 -9.84 -15.19
CA ILE A 191 -27.24 -8.67 -14.95
C ILE A 191 -28.60 -8.84 -15.59
N MET A 192 -29.66 -8.55 -14.85
CA MET A 192 -31.01 -8.41 -15.38
C MET A 192 -31.75 -7.25 -14.73
N ARG A 193 -32.98 -6.99 -15.18
CA ARG A 193 -33.89 -6.03 -14.55
C ARG A 193 -35.09 -6.74 -13.92
N ILE A 194 -35.41 -6.38 -12.67
CA ILE A 194 -36.61 -6.83 -11.95
C ILE A 194 -37.36 -5.58 -11.48
N GLY A 195 -38.57 -5.36 -12.00
CA GLY A 195 -39.25 -4.06 -11.84
C GLY A 195 -38.36 -2.93 -12.38
N ASN A 196 -38.09 -1.93 -11.55
CA ASN A 196 -37.16 -0.84 -11.91
C ASN A 196 -35.69 -1.15 -11.56
N ALA A 197 -35.42 -2.20 -10.79
CA ALA A 197 -34.09 -2.45 -10.25
C ALA A 197 -33.22 -3.20 -11.25
N GLN A 198 -31.99 -2.73 -11.44
CA GLN A 198 -30.92 -3.59 -11.97
C GLN A 198 -30.52 -4.60 -10.91
N VAL A 199 -30.39 -5.86 -11.29
CA VAL A 199 -30.09 -6.98 -10.39
C VAL A 199 -28.87 -7.71 -10.92
N ARG A 200 -27.86 -7.82 -10.08
CA ARG A 200 -26.66 -8.64 -10.33
C ARG A 200 -26.79 -9.94 -9.55
N LEU A 201 -26.70 -11.07 -10.24
CA LEU A 201 -26.54 -12.38 -9.61
C LEU A 201 -25.12 -12.88 -9.89
N ILE A 202 -24.37 -13.06 -8.81
CA ILE A 202 -22.96 -13.39 -8.85
C ILE A 202 -22.78 -14.78 -8.25
N LYS A 203 -22.10 -15.67 -8.98
CA LYS A 203 -21.72 -17.00 -8.52
C LYS A 203 -20.49 -16.84 -7.60
N SER A 204 -20.67 -17.12 -6.30
CA SER A 204 -19.74 -16.65 -5.27
C SER A 204 -18.35 -17.28 -5.41
N ASP A 205 -18.25 -18.60 -5.56
CA ASP A 205 -17.00 -19.32 -5.85
C ASP A 205 -16.26 -18.75 -7.06
N LEU A 206 -16.95 -18.54 -8.18
CA LEU A 206 -16.33 -18.02 -9.39
C LEU A 206 -15.87 -16.55 -9.24
N MET A 207 -16.58 -15.73 -8.46
CA MET A 207 -16.14 -14.37 -8.11
C MET A 207 -14.83 -14.42 -7.31
N PHE A 208 -14.76 -15.28 -6.29
CA PHE A 208 -13.54 -15.44 -5.48
C PHE A 208 -12.38 -15.95 -6.34
N GLU A 209 -12.58 -16.99 -7.14
CA GLU A 209 -11.56 -17.52 -8.07
C GLU A 209 -11.02 -16.41 -8.98
N THR A 210 -11.92 -15.69 -9.65
CA THR A 210 -11.57 -14.62 -10.60
C THR A 210 -10.78 -13.50 -9.92
N LEU A 211 -11.28 -12.99 -8.79
CA LEU A 211 -10.69 -11.81 -8.15
C LEU A 211 -9.45 -12.13 -7.31
N LEU A 212 -9.33 -13.34 -6.76
CA LEU A 212 -8.09 -13.79 -6.12
C LEU A 212 -6.97 -13.93 -7.15
N ALA A 213 -7.27 -14.46 -8.35
CA ALA A 213 -6.30 -14.53 -9.44
C ALA A 213 -5.85 -13.13 -9.89
N LEU A 214 -6.79 -12.20 -10.06
CA LEU A 214 -6.50 -10.81 -10.41
C LEU A 214 -5.66 -10.11 -9.32
N GLY A 215 -6.14 -10.11 -8.08
CA GLY A 215 -5.52 -9.39 -6.98
C GLY A 215 -4.17 -9.96 -6.53
N SER A 216 -3.88 -11.23 -6.82
CA SER A 216 -2.53 -11.80 -6.60
C SER A 216 -1.47 -11.19 -7.53
N GLY A 217 -1.87 -10.75 -8.73
CA GLY A 217 -0.97 -10.08 -9.68
C GLY A 217 -1.01 -8.56 -9.57
N ASP A 218 -2.13 -8.00 -9.12
CA ASP A 218 -2.33 -6.57 -8.93
C ASP A 218 -3.00 -6.28 -7.56
N PRO A 219 -2.21 -6.03 -6.51
CA PRO A 219 -2.73 -5.65 -5.19
C PRO A 219 -3.59 -4.37 -5.20
N ALA A 220 -3.53 -3.57 -6.25
CA ALA A 220 -4.33 -2.35 -6.42
C ALA A 220 -5.61 -2.55 -7.26
N PHE A 221 -5.98 -3.80 -7.61
CA PHE A 221 -7.08 -4.12 -8.54
C PHE A 221 -8.44 -3.48 -8.21
N ALA A 222 -8.68 -3.10 -6.95
CA ALA A 222 -9.92 -2.49 -6.47
C ALA A 222 -9.78 -0.98 -6.17
N LEU A 223 -8.66 -0.35 -6.51
CA LEU A 223 -8.38 1.06 -6.26
C LEU A 223 -8.63 1.88 -7.52
N CYS A 224 -9.23 3.06 -7.40
CA CYS A 224 -9.39 3.94 -8.55
C CYS A 224 -8.04 4.55 -8.98
N GLU A 225 -7.96 4.95 -10.24
CA GLU A 225 -6.81 5.66 -10.83
C GLU A 225 -6.88 7.19 -10.64
N ASN A 226 -7.87 7.70 -9.89
CA ASN A 226 -8.03 9.13 -9.67
C ASN A 226 -6.93 9.66 -8.71
N PRO A 227 -5.99 10.51 -9.16
CA PRO A 227 -4.89 11.01 -8.32
C PRO A 227 -5.36 11.94 -7.18
N SER A 228 -6.61 12.43 -7.27
CA SER A 228 -7.26 13.22 -6.23
C SER A 228 -8.01 12.37 -5.20
N CYS A 229 -8.12 11.06 -5.39
CA CYS A 229 -8.72 10.17 -4.40
C CYS A 229 -7.73 9.90 -3.26
N ALA A 230 -7.83 10.68 -2.18
CA ALA A 230 -6.93 10.58 -1.03
C ALA A 230 -6.89 9.16 -0.43
N ASP A 231 -8.00 8.42 -0.46
CA ASP A 231 -8.07 7.05 0.05
C ASP A 231 -7.26 6.09 -0.81
N CYS A 232 -7.47 6.07 -2.13
CA CYS A 232 -6.78 5.18 -3.05
C CYS A 232 -5.28 5.51 -3.14
N VAL A 233 -4.91 6.79 -3.09
CA VAL A 233 -3.49 7.20 -3.02
C VAL A 233 -2.82 6.64 -1.78
N ARG A 234 -3.43 6.76 -0.59
CA ARG A 234 -2.87 6.19 0.64
C ARG A 234 -2.80 4.66 0.60
N GLN A 235 -3.78 4.00 -0.01
CA GLN A 235 -3.79 2.54 -0.16
C GLN A 235 -2.67 2.07 -1.11
N ARG A 236 -2.44 2.76 -2.24
CA ARG A 236 -1.29 2.50 -3.14
C ARG A 236 0.05 2.75 -2.47
N ALA A 237 0.15 3.81 -1.67
CA ALA A 237 1.35 4.09 -0.87
C ALA A 237 1.67 2.94 0.10
N ALA A 238 0.65 2.35 0.74
CA ALA A 238 0.84 1.21 1.63
C ALA A 238 1.26 -0.07 0.87
N ILE A 239 0.75 -0.30 -0.34
CA ILE A 239 1.21 -1.38 -1.23
C ILE A 239 2.70 -1.20 -1.54
N PHE A 240 3.08 -0.02 -2.02
CA PHE A 240 4.47 0.27 -2.36
C PHE A 240 5.41 0.13 -1.15
N ALA A 241 5.00 0.65 0.02
CA ALA A 241 5.79 0.51 1.24
C ALA A 241 6.01 -0.96 1.64
N ALA A 242 4.97 -1.79 1.56
CA ALA A 242 5.06 -3.22 1.86
C ALA A 242 5.96 -3.98 0.86
N ASP A 243 6.01 -3.54 -0.41
CA ASP A 243 6.93 -4.09 -1.39
C ASP A 243 8.38 -3.68 -1.08
N MET A 244 8.62 -2.45 -0.65
CA MET A 244 9.96 -2.01 -0.22
C MET A 244 10.44 -2.73 1.03
N GLU A 245 9.54 -3.14 1.94
CA GLU A 245 9.92 -3.93 3.14
C GLU A 245 10.41 -5.35 2.80
N LYS A 246 10.07 -5.89 1.62
CA LYS A 246 10.54 -7.20 1.15
C LYS A 246 11.95 -7.13 0.55
N GLU A 247 12.42 -5.94 0.19
CA GLU A 247 13.74 -5.74 -0.39
C GLU A 247 14.83 -5.74 0.69
N SER A 248 16.07 -6.09 0.31
CA SER A 248 17.20 -6.10 1.24
C SER A 248 17.66 -4.69 1.62
N PHE A 249 17.40 -3.71 0.77
CA PHE A 249 17.81 -2.32 0.92
C PHE A 249 16.72 -1.45 1.55
N ARG A 250 17.08 -0.21 1.91
CA ARG A 250 16.15 0.79 2.42
C ARG A 250 15.99 1.92 1.42
N LEU A 251 14.75 2.26 1.08
CA LEU A 251 14.46 3.40 0.20
C LEU A 251 14.31 4.69 1.00
N THR A 252 15.03 5.74 0.60
CA THR A 252 14.92 7.10 1.13
C THR A 252 14.79 8.09 -0.03
N ALA A 253 14.36 9.31 0.25
CA ALA A 253 14.31 10.39 -0.74
C ALA A 253 15.05 11.63 -0.24
N SER A 254 15.67 12.35 -1.17
CA SER A 254 16.23 13.68 -0.91
C SER A 254 15.11 14.62 -0.43
N SER A 255 15.40 15.44 0.59
CA SER A 255 14.46 16.44 1.07
C SER A 255 14.17 17.50 0.00
N ARG A 256 15.14 17.82 -0.86
CA ARG A 256 14.94 18.69 -2.04
C ARG A 256 13.90 18.12 -3.02
N LEU A 257 13.89 16.80 -3.21
CA LEU A 257 12.88 16.13 -4.06
C LEU A 257 11.53 16.02 -3.34
N ALA A 258 11.55 15.75 -2.03
CA ALA A 258 10.33 15.57 -1.24
C ALA A 258 9.50 16.85 -1.11
N GLY A 259 10.12 18.03 -1.07
CA GLY A 259 9.39 19.30 -1.02
C GLY A 259 10.23 20.46 -0.50
N ARG A 260 9.64 21.66 -0.43
CA ARG A 260 10.34 22.86 0.03
C ARG A 260 10.25 23.07 1.54
N TYR A 261 9.14 22.65 2.14
CA TYR A 261 8.85 22.80 3.57
C TYR A 261 8.49 21.44 4.20
N VAL A 262 8.71 21.29 5.51
CA VAL A 262 8.44 20.01 6.22
C VAL A 262 7.01 19.49 6.01
N PRO A 263 5.93 20.30 6.11
CA PRO A 263 4.58 19.79 5.88
C PRO A 263 4.37 19.22 4.47
N GLU A 264 4.93 19.88 3.46
CA GLU A 264 4.89 19.43 2.06
C GLU A 264 5.69 18.13 1.87
N MET A 265 6.90 18.05 2.45
CA MET A 265 7.73 16.83 2.44
C MET A 265 6.97 15.65 3.05
N VAL A 266 6.34 15.86 4.22
CA VAL A 266 5.54 14.83 4.91
C VAL A 266 4.38 14.37 4.05
N GLU A 267 3.64 15.28 3.43
CA GLU A 267 2.52 14.94 2.56
C GLU A 267 2.98 14.12 1.36
N ASN A 268 4.00 14.59 0.64
CA ASN A 268 4.51 13.92 -0.56
C ASN A 268 5.11 12.55 -0.24
N LEU A 269 5.90 12.43 0.84
CA LEU A 269 6.48 11.14 1.26
C LEU A 269 5.40 10.13 1.67
N LYS A 270 4.35 10.56 2.39
CA LYS A 270 3.22 9.70 2.74
C LYS A 270 2.41 9.25 1.53
N ARG A 271 2.19 10.15 0.56
CA ARG A 271 1.55 9.80 -0.72
C ARG A 271 2.40 8.84 -1.55
N ALA A 272 3.72 8.91 -1.44
CA ALA A 272 4.68 8.05 -2.11
C ALA A 272 4.95 6.72 -1.39
N GLY A 273 4.50 6.54 -0.15
CA GLY A 273 4.82 5.33 0.64
C GLY A 273 6.26 5.26 1.14
N ILE A 274 6.93 6.40 1.28
CA ILE A 274 8.32 6.49 1.78
C ILE A 274 8.33 7.00 3.21
N SER A 275 9.02 6.29 4.11
CA SER A 275 9.14 6.64 5.54
C SER A 275 10.52 7.18 5.92
N LEU A 276 11.46 7.28 4.98
CA LEU A 276 12.82 7.75 5.19
C LEU A 276 13.13 8.98 4.35
N ILE A 277 13.85 9.93 4.92
CA ILE A 277 14.26 11.16 4.24
C ILE A 277 15.75 11.45 4.48
N GLU A 278 16.47 11.76 3.41
CA GLU A 278 17.81 12.32 3.47
C GLU A 278 17.71 13.85 3.44
N LEU A 279 18.22 14.51 4.48
CA LEU A 279 18.18 15.97 4.56
C LEU A 279 19.35 16.57 3.78
N ASP A 280 19.07 17.21 2.66
CA ASP A 280 20.05 17.97 1.88
C ASP A 280 19.74 19.47 1.89
N TYR A 281 18.52 19.85 1.50
CA TYR A 281 18.04 21.22 1.42
C TYR A 281 16.67 21.37 2.08
N LEU A 282 16.52 22.46 2.81
CA LEU A 282 15.26 22.90 3.43
C LEU A 282 15.06 24.38 3.08
N GLN A 283 13.90 24.71 2.50
CA GLN A 283 13.58 26.08 2.07
C GLN A 283 14.63 26.68 1.10
N GLY A 284 15.24 25.84 0.27
CA GLY A 284 16.26 26.25 -0.71
C GLY A 284 17.66 26.50 -0.12
N LYS A 285 17.88 26.18 1.16
CA LYS A 285 19.20 26.29 1.82
C LYS A 285 19.69 24.92 2.25
N ALA A 286 21.00 24.70 2.19
CA ALA A 286 21.59 23.45 2.65
C ALA A 286 21.30 23.23 4.14
N CYS A 287 20.76 22.06 4.49
CA CYS A 287 20.42 21.71 5.88
C CYS A 287 21.64 21.78 6.80
N ALA A 288 22.82 21.42 6.30
CA ALA A 288 24.09 21.50 7.03
C ALA A 288 24.50 22.94 7.41
N LEU A 289 23.92 23.95 6.78
CA LEU A 289 24.15 25.38 7.06
C LEU A 289 22.97 26.05 7.76
N ALA A 290 21.91 25.30 8.06
CA ALA A 290 20.75 25.84 8.77
C ALA A 290 21.09 26.09 10.25
N PRO A 291 20.43 27.07 10.90
CA PRO A 291 20.53 27.22 12.35
C PRO A 291 20.12 25.91 13.06
N VAL A 292 20.86 25.52 14.10
CA VAL A 292 20.62 24.26 14.86
C VAL A 292 19.15 24.14 15.29
N LYS A 293 18.56 25.23 15.80
CA LYS A 293 17.14 25.26 16.21
C LYS A 293 16.19 24.92 15.07
N THR A 294 16.46 25.43 13.85
CA THR A 294 15.64 25.20 12.67
C THR A 294 15.74 23.75 12.21
N LEU A 295 16.97 23.22 12.11
CA LEU A 295 17.18 21.84 11.69
C LEU A 295 16.58 20.86 12.73
N LYS A 296 16.83 21.11 14.02
CA LYS A 296 16.27 20.30 15.11
C LYS A 296 14.74 20.25 15.04
N ARG A 297 14.09 21.41 14.88
CA ARG A 297 12.63 21.46 14.76
C ARG A 297 12.12 20.68 13.55
N ALA A 298 12.80 20.79 12.40
CA ALA A 298 12.44 20.03 11.21
C ALA A 298 12.55 18.51 11.42
N VAL A 299 13.61 18.05 12.09
CA VAL A 299 13.78 16.62 12.44
C VAL A 299 12.69 16.15 13.40
N GLU A 300 12.34 16.95 14.41
CA GLU A 300 11.25 16.66 15.34
C GLU A 300 9.91 16.54 14.61
N ASP A 301 9.56 17.53 13.76
CA ASP A 301 8.31 17.54 12.99
C ASP A 301 8.22 16.34 12.02
N LEU A 302 9.33 15.95 11.38
CA LEU A 302 9.41 14.76 10.53
C LEU A 302 9.17 13.47 11.33
N ASN A 303 9.85 13.32 12.47
CA ASN A 303 9.69 12.15 13.32
C ASN A 303 8.27 12.04 13.92
N GLU A 304 7.68 13.15 14.36
CA GLU A 304 6.28 13.21 14.82
C GLU A 304 5.31 12.78 13.72
N ALA A 305 5.63 13.07 12.45
CA ALA A 305 4.86 12.63 11.30
C ALA A 305 5.13 11.18 10.86
N GLY A 306 6.08 10.46 11.49
CA GLY A 306 6.47 9.10 11.13
C GLY A 306 7.50 9.01 9.99
N ILE A 307 8.17 10.11 9.64
CA ILE A 307 9.24 10.16 8.64
C ILE A 307 10.58 10.24 9.36
N GLN A 308 11.40 9.20 9.26
CA GLN A 308 12.71 9.15 9.92
C GLN A 308 13.81 9.73 9.02
N VAL A 309 14.71 10.50 9.61
CA VAL A 309 15.88 11.02 8.90
C VAL A 309 16.92 9.92 8.71
N SER A 310 17.21 9.57 7.46
CA SER A 310 18.21 8.56 7.11
C SER A 310 19.64 9.11 7.16
N ALA A 311 19.86 10.37 6.76
CA ALA A 311 21.15 11.05 6.85
C ALA A 311 21.02 12.57 6.69
N LEU A 312 22.06 13.31 7.09
CA LEU A 312 22.30 14.69 6.68
C LEU A 312 23.35 14.71 5.57
N ARG A 313 23.01 15.21 4.38
CA ARG A 313 23.98 15.48 3.32
C ARG A 313 24.60 16.85 3.49
N VAL A 314 25.93 16.87 3.46
CA VAL A 314 26.73 18.09 3.59
C VAL A 314 27.30 18.42 2.20
N PRO A 315 26.89 19.55 1.56
CA PRO A 315 27.35 19.86 0.21
C PRO A 315 28.82 20.34 0.18
N ALA A 316 29.32 20.89 1.28
CA ALA A 316 30.69 21.34 1.44
C ALA A 316 31.12 21.23 2.90
N VAL A 317 32.39 20.89 3.14
CA VAL A 317 32.95 20.80 4.49
C VAL A 317 32.94 22.20 5.13
N PRO A 318 32.32 22.39 6.30
CA PRO A 318 32.34 23.68 6.99
C PRO A 318 33.77 24.09 7.37
N ASP A 319 34.04 25.40 7.40
CA ASP A 319 35.34 25.97 7.80
C ASP A 319 35.79 25.50 9.19
N ASP A 320 34.83 25.26 10.08
CA ASP A 320 35.03 24.64 11.39
C ASP A 320 34.38 23.25 11.44
N PRO A 321 35.15 22.19 11.11
CA PRO A 321 34.67 20.81 11.13
C PRO A 321 34.19 20.33 12.51
N ALA A 322 34.59 20.98 13.60
CA ALA A 322 34.25 20.55 14.95
C ALA A 322 32.79 20.85 15.32
N LYS A 323 32.15 21.82 14.64
CA LYS A 323 30.73 22.18 14.86
C LYS A 323 29.75 21.18 14.28
N LEU A 324 30.15 20.42 13.27
CA LEU A 324 29.26 19.49 12.57
C LEU A 324 28.78 18.33 13.49
N PRO A 325 29.67 17.67 14.28
CA PRO A 325 29.22 16.69 15.28
C PRO A 325 28.25 17.25 16.32
N GLU A 326 28.41 18.51 16.75
CA GLU A 326 27.50 19.16 17.70
C GLU A 326 26.12 19.36 17.09
N LEU A 327 26.06 19.95 15.89
CA LEU A 327 24.83 20.14 15.11
C LEU A 327 24.03 18.83 14.99
N VAL A 328 24.67 17.77 14.48
CA VAL A 328 23.95 16.51 14.20
C VAL A 328 23.55 15.78 15.48
N THR A 329 24.37 15.84 16.53
CA THR A 329 24.03 15.25 17.84
C THR A 329 22.83 15.97 18.44
N GLU A 330 22.81 17.30 18.43
CA GLU A 330 21.70 18.10 18.96
C GLU A 330 20.38 17.90 18.19
N CYS A 331 20.47 17.63 16.89
CA CYS A 331 19.32 17.32 16.04
C CYS A 331 18.93 15.83 16.06
N GLY A 332 19.69 14.96 16.74
CA GLY A 332 19.42 13.52 16.78
C GLY A 332 19.71 12.77 15.48
N ILE A 333 20.52 13.34 14.58
CA ILE A 333 20.89 12.73 13.30
C ILE A 333 22.11 11.82 13.51
N ARG A 334 22.01 10.57 13.03
CA ARG A 334 23.02 9.53 13.29
C ARG A 334 23.96 9.21 12.14
N ARG A 335 23.69 9.76 10.96
CA ARG A 335 24.46 9.50 9.74
C ARG A 335 24.67 10.78 8.95
N VAL A 336 25.89 10.98 8.46
CA VAL A 336 26.29 12.15 7.68
C VAL A 336 26.95 11.72 6.38
N ILE A 337 26.51 12.32 5.28
CA ILE A 337 27.13 12.16 3.96
C ILE A 337 28.02 13.36 3.70
N LEU A 338 29.34 13.13 3.65
CA LEU A 338 30.35 14.16 3.42
C LEU A 338 30.88 14.11 1.98
N PRO A 339 31.34 15.24 1.42
CA PRO A 339 32.13 15.22 0.19
C PRO A 339 33.35 14.33 0.37
N LEU A 340 33.71 13.50 -0.60
CA LEU A 340 34.92 12.67 -0.47
C LEU A 340 36.19 13.53 -0.31
N ALA A 341 36.25 14.67 -1.02
CA ALA A 341 37.36 15.62 -0.94
C ALA A 341 37.35 16.45 0.36
N ASN A 342 38.54 16.66 0.94
CA ASN A 342 38.79 17.58 2.07
C ASN A 342 38.02 17.30 3.38
N SER A 343 37.42 16.11 3.53
CA SER A 343 36.54 15.81 4.66
C SER A 343 37.17 15.01 5.82
N GLU A 344 38.45 14.63 5.74
CA GLU A 344 39.07 13.75 6.74
C GLU A 344 38.92 14.25 8.19
N LYS A 345 39.13 15.55 8.42
CA LYS A 345 39.03 16.15 9.76
C LYS A 345 37.59 16.08 10.31
N ALA A 346 36.61 16.41 9.47
CA ALA A 346 35.18 16.35 9.83
C ALA A 346 34.76 14.91 10.13
N ALA A 347 35.15 13.96 9.27
CA ALA A 347 34.85 12.55 9.44
C ALA A 347 35.40 11.99 10.76
N LYS A 348 36.67 12.28 11.09
CA LYS A 348 37.26 11.87 12.37
C LYS A 348 36.49 12.42 13.58
N ALA A 349 36.03 13.66 13.49
CA ALA A 349 35.26 14.29 14.57
C ALA A 349 33.88 13.64 14.75
N LEU A 350 33.22 13.27 13.64
CA LEU A 350 31.92 12.57 13.64
C LEU A 350 32.04 11.13 14.16
N VAL A 351 33.01 10.36 13.67
CA VAL A 351 33.23 8.97 14.11
C VAL A 351 33.57 8.92 15.60
N LYS A 352 34.34 9.88 16.13
CA LYS A 352 34.62 9.99 17.57
C LYS A 352 33.34 10.15 18.41
N LYS A 353 32.28 10.68 17.83
CA LYS A 353 30.95 10.85 18.44
C LYS A 353 29.97 9.73 18.07
N GLN A 354 30.46 8.63 17.48
CA GLN A 354 29.66 7.47 17.05
C GLN A 354 28.58 7.83 16.01
N ILE A 355 28.88 8.81 15.16
CA ILE A 355 28.04 9.17 14.02
C ILE A 355 28.58 8.43 12.79
N GLU A 356 27.70 7.76 12.07
CA GLU A 356 28.02 7.06 10.83
C GLU A 356 28.43 8.08 9.76
N VAL A 357 29.53 7.79 9.06
CA VAL A 357 30.06 8.65 8.00
C VAL A 357 30.06 7.89 6.69
N SER A 358 29.39 8.45 5.70
CA SER A 358 29.51 8.03 4.31
C SER A 358 30.08 9.16 3.47
N PHE A 359 30.86 8.84 2.44
CA PHE A 359 31.42 9.81 1.53
C PHE A 359 30.74 9.75 0.17
N VAL A 360 30.42 10.90 -0.42
CA VAL A 360 29.93 10.98 -1.80
C VAL A 360 31.07 11.38 -2.75
N ASN A 361 31.21 10.66 -3.87
CA ASN A 361 32.12 11.07 -4.93
C ASN A 361 31.63 12.36 -5.59
N LEU A 362 32.57 13.27 -5.85
CA LEU A 362 32.33 14.51 -6.58
C LEU A 362 32.98 14.37 -7.95
N CYS A 363 33.99 15.19 -8.26
CA CYS A 363 34.69 15.18 -9.54
C CYS A 363 35.95 14.28 -9.58
N GLN A 364 36.11 13.34 -8.64
CA GLN A 364 37.23 12.40 -8.69
C GLN A 364 37.04 11.35 -9.79
N THR A 365 38.14 10.96 -10.44
CA THR A 365 38.19 9.71 -11.21
C THR A 365 37.97 8.50 -10.30
N SER A 366 37.54 7.38 -10.86
CA SER A 366 37.22 6.16 -10.12
C SER A 366 38.42 5.64 -9.32
N LEU A 367 39.61 5.71 -9.89
CA LEU A 367 40.86 5.32 -9.21
C LEU A 367 41.20 6.27 -8.06
N SER A 368 41.09 7.58 -8.27
CA SER A 368 41.35 8.58 -7.23
C SER A 368 40.37 8.44 -6.06
N ALA A 369 39.08 8.27 -6.36
CA ALA A 369 38.04 8.03 -5.35
C ALA A 369 38.32 6.75 -4.55
N LYS A 370 38.68 5.65 -5.22
CA LYS A 370 39.05 4.38 -4.58
C LYS A 370 40.27 4.53 -3.67
N GLU A 371 41.33 5.16 -4.14
CA GLU A 371 42.55 5.38 -3.34
C GLU A 371 42.25 6.20 -2.08
N GLN A 372 41.42 7.23 -2.22
CA GLN A 372 40.99 8.06 -1.11
C GLN A 372 40.14 7.27 -0.10
N MET A 373 39.19 6.45 -0.57
CA MET A 373 38.39 5.57 0.29
C MET A 373 39.27 4.57 1.06
N ILE A 374 40.24 3.92 0.39
CA ILE A 374 41.20 3.02 1.06
C ILE A 374 42.00 3.78 2.12
N ALA A 375 42.40 5.03 1.84
CA ALA A 375 43.15 5.84 2.79
C ALA A 375 42.32 6.24 4.02
N TYR A 376 41.02 6.52 3.86
CA TYR A 376 40.10 6.83 4.96
C TYR A 376 39.73 5.60 5.79
N ALA A 377 39.38 4.48 5.14
CA ALA A 377 39.01 3.23 5.83
C ALA A 377 40.13 2.67 6.72
N LYS A 378 41.41 3.01 6.44
CA LYS A 378 42.54 2.68 7.32
C LYS A 378 42.58 3.49 8.63
N LYS A 379 41.88 4.62 8.69
CA LYS A 379 41.98 5.61 9.76
C LYS A 379 40.74 5.61 10.66
N PHE A 380 39.57 5.31 10.11
CA PHE A 380 38.29 5.31 10.82
C PHE A 380 37.25 4.53 10.01
N ASP A 381 36.16 4.13 10.67
CA ASP A 381 35.03 3.47 10.03
C ASP A 381 34.27 4.45 9.14
N CYS A 382 34.04 4.07 7.89
CA CYS A 382 33.36 4.91 6.90
C CYS A 382 32.96 4.11 5.66
N ASP A 383 31.94 4.62 4.98
CA ASP A 383 31.38 4.04 3.76
C ASP A 383 31.38 5.05 2.59
N LEU A 384 30.80 4.62 1.47
CA LEU A 384 30.60 5.38 0.25
C LEU A 384 29.11 5.47 -0.12
N THR A 385 28.67 6.69 -0.39
CA THR A 385 27.47 7.00 -1.17
C THR A 385 27.91 7.13 -2.63
N PHE A 386 27.54 6.17 -3.46
CA PHE A 386 27.89 6.19 -4.88
C PHE A 386 26.92 7.06 -5.65
N ASN A 387 27.46 8.04 -6.35
CA ASN A 387 26.74 8.93 -7.26
C ASN A 387 27.35 8.79 -8.66
N ASN A 388 26.70 8.04 -9.54
CA ASN A 388 27.14 7.78 -10.90
C ASN A 388 27.31 9.08 -11.71
N ALA A 389 26.34 9.98 -11.67
CA ALA A 389 26.32 11.20 -12.48
C ALA A 389 27.54 12.11 -12.24
N ASN A 390 28.05 12.14 -11.02
CA ASN A 390 29.21 12.96 -10.68
C ASN A 390 30.51 12.55 -11.41
N PHE A 391 30.62 11.31 -11.91
CA PHE A 391 31.76 10.88 -12.73
C PHE A 391 31.82 11.54 -14.12
N VAL A 392 30.70 12.12 -14.60
CA VAL A 392 30.72 12.93 -15.83
C VAL A 392 31.70 14.09 -15.71
N LEU A 393 31.79 14.71 -14.53
CA LEU A 393 32.72 15.82 -14.26
C LEU A 393 34.20 15.39 -14.34
N ALA A 394 34.48 14.09 -14.17
CA ALA A 394 35.80 13.50 -14.35
C ALA A 394 36.03 12.96 -15.77
N GLY A 395 35.03 13.08 -16.67
CA GLY A 395 35.08 12.51 -18.01
C GLY A 395 34.96 10.98 -18.05
N GLU A 396 34.45 10.36 -16.98
CA GLU A 396 34.36 8.90 -16.88
C GLU A 396 32.94 8.40 -17.17
N MET A 397 32.75 7.91 -18.39
CA MET A 397 31.57 7.18 -18.87
C MET A 397 32.04 6.00 -19.73
N PRO A 398 31.33 4.85 -19.76
CA PRO A 398 30.09 4.53 -19.04
C PRO A 398 30.33 4.32 -17.53
N PHE A 399 29.30 4.54 -16.72
CA PHE A 399 29.38 4.58 -15.26
C PHE A 399 29.58 3.20 -14.62
N LEU A 400 29.12 2.13 -15.26
CA LEU A 400 29.42 0.75 -14.83
C LEU A 400 30.92 0.46 -14.89
N GLN A 401 31.64 1.04 -15.85
CA GLN A 401 33.09 0.90 -15.90
C GLN A 401 33.74 1.61 -14.70
N SER A 402 33.28 2.82 -14.37
CA SER A 402 33.69 3.57 -13.19
C SER A 402 33.45 2.76 -11.90
N TYR A 403 32.24 2.21 -11.77
CA TYR A 403 31.83 1.34 -10.67
C TYR A 403 32.78 0.15 -10.48
N ARG A 404 33.07 -0.58 -11.55
CA ARG A 404 33.95 -1.77 -11.54
C ARG A 404 35.40 -1.40 -11.24
N THR A 405 35.91 -0.34 -11.87
CA THR A 405 37.30 0.12 -11.72
C THR A 405 37.59 0.57 -10.29
N GLY A 406 36.63 1.27 -9.67
CA GLY A 406 36.71 1.67 -8.27
C GLY A 406 36.56 0.52 -7.27
N HIS A 407 36.01 -0.63 -7.71
CA HIS A 407 35.56 -1.73 -6.84
C HIS A 407 34.66 -1.23 -5.70
N PHE A 408 33.76 -0.28 -6.01
CA PHE A 408 33.04 0.48 -4.98
C PHE A 408 32.07 -0.36 -4.15
N ILE A 409 31.63 -1.52 -4.63
CA ILE A 409 30.80 -2.46 -3.86
C ILE A 409 31.35 -2.77 -2.46
N LYS A 410 32.68 -2.72 -2.27
CA LYS A 410 33.32 -2.98 -0.99
C LYS A 410 33.14 -1.88 0.05
N PHE A 411 32.79 -0.68 -0.38
CA PHE A 411 32.67 0.50 0.46
C PHE A 411 31.24 1.04 0.50
N MET A 412 30.38 0.63 -0.43
CA MET A 412 29.07 1.25 -0.58
C MET A 412 28.13 0.93 0.57
N ASN A 413 27.51 1.96 1.11
CA ASN A 413 26.30 1.86 1.95
C ASN A 413 25.13 2.67 1.38
N GLN A 414 25.32 3.38 0.27
CA GLN A 414 24.23 4.05 -0.44
C GLN A 414 24.49 4.15 -1.95
N LEU A 415 23.42 4.05 -2.74
CA LEU A 415 23.36 4.46 -4.14
C LEU A 415 22.41 5.66 -4.25
N ASP A 416 22.89 6.77 -4.80
CA ASP A 416 22.03 7.87 -5.21
C ASP A 416 21.30 7.45 -6.50
N LEU A 417 19.97 7.37 -6.44
CA LEU A 417 19.11 7.03 -7.57
C LEU A 417 18.84 8.28 -8.39
N ILE A 418 19.72 8.51 -9.36
CA ILE A 418 19.64 9.58 -10.34
C ILE A 418 20.06 9.05 -11.71
N ASP A 419 19.57 9.71 -12.76
CA ASP A 419 19.95 9.43 -14.14
C ASP A 419 20.36 10.73 -14.83
N CYS A 420 21.25 10.63 -15.81
CA CYS A 420 21.76 11.80 -16.52
C CYS A 420 22.26 11.45 -17.92
N LYS A 421 22.30 12.45 -18.80
CA LYS A 421 23.01 12.37 -20.08
C LYS A 421 24.53 12.42 -19.88
N TRP A 422 25.29 12.20 -20.95
CA TRP A 422 26.78 12.23 -20.92
C TRP A 422 27.38 13.62 -20.68
N ASP A 423 26.57 14.67 -20.75
CA ASP A 423 26.96 16.04 -20.38
C ASP A 423 26.59 16.39 -18.93
N GLY A 424 25.98 15.44 -18.19
CA GLY A 424 25.57 15.61 -16.80
C GLY A 424 24.19 16.24 -16.63
N GLU A 425 23.45 16.51 -17.71
CA GLU A 425 22.06 16.96 -17.61
C GLU A 425 21.21 15.87 -16.95
N ALA A 426 20.55 16.21 -15.84
CA ALA A 426 19.69 15.28 -15.11
C ALA A 426 18.48 14.86 -15.93
N THR A 427 18.10 13.59 -15.84
CA THR A 427 16.92 13.02 -16.49
C THR A 427 16.11 12.22 -15.47
N SER A 428 14.86 11.92 -15.81
CA SER A 428 14.10 10.91 -15.08
C SER A 428 14.75 9.54 -15.20
N LEU A 429 14.51 8.68 -14.21
CA LEU A 429 15.15 7.38 -14.14
C LEU A 429 14.81 6.56 -15.39
N ALA A 430 15.82 5.90 -15.97
CA ALA A 430 15.73 5.12 -17.20
C ALA A 430 15.63 5.93 -18.51
N PHE A 431 15.69 7.27 -18.45
CA PHE A 431 15.71 8.14 -19.63
C PHE A 431 17.07 8.77 -19.93
N GLY A 432 18.09 8.47 -19.11
CA GLY A 432 19.46 8.92 -19.31
C GLY A 432 20.41 7.80 -19.71
N ASN A 433 21.71 8.06 -19.54
CA ASN A 433 22.80 7.12 -19.79
C ASN A 433 23.44 6.63 -18.48
N GLY A 434 22.77 6.84 -17.34
CA GLY A 434 23.26 6.60 -15.98
C GLY A 434 23.50 5.14 -15.62
N GLU A 435 23.03 4.19 -16.45
CA GLU A 435 23.06 2.74 -16.20
C GLU A 435 22.46 2.36 -14.83
N ILE A 436 21.43 3.12 -14.41
CA ILE A 436 20.87 3.00 -13.05
C ILE A 436 20.16 1.67 -12.84
N LYS A 437 19.52 1.13 -13.89
CA LYS A 437 18.88 -0.19 -13.86
C LYS A 437 19.90 -1.28 -13.54
N GLU A 438 21.03 -1.26 -14.24
CA GLU A 438 22.10 -2.24 -14.07
C GLU A 438 22.76 -2.12 -12.70
N LEU A 439 22.96 -0.90 -12.19
CA LEU A 439 23.49 -0.66 -10.85
C LEU A 439 22.54 -1.21 -9.77
N ILE A 440 21.23 -0.95 -9.87
CA ILE A 440 20.23 -1.51 -8.95
C ILE A 440 20.25 -3.05 -9.01
N SER A 441 20.25 -3.62 -10.21
CA SER A 441 20.28 -5.08 -10.43
C SER A 441 21.51 -5.71 -9.76
N ILE A 442 22.71 -5.15 -10.01
CA ILE A 442 23.95 -5.62 -9.40
C ILE A 442 23.85 -5.59 -7.88
N LEU A 443 23.37 -4.49 -7.28
CA LEU A 443 23.29 -4.35 -5.82
C LEU A 443 22.27 -5.31 -5.20
N ARG A 444 21.10 -5.50 -5.83
CA ARG A 444 20.10 -6.49 -5.38
C ARG A 444 20.68 -7.91 -5.42
N CYS A 445 21.40 -8.29 -6.49
CA CYS A 445 22.08 -9.59 -6.58
C CYS A 445 23.16 -9.80 -5.51
N HIS A 446 23.74 -8.73 -4.96
CA HIS A 446 24.71 -8.78 -3.86
C HIS A 446 24.05 -8.71 -2.47
N ASN A 447 22.72 -8.77 -2.38
CA ASN A 447 21.97 -8.61 -1.13
C ASN A 447 22.36 -7.31 -0.39
N PHE A 448 22.48 -6.22 -1.14
CA PHE A 448 22.83 -4.92 -0.61
C PHE A 448 21.82 -4.46 0.44
N ASN A 449 22.31 -4.07 1.62
CA ASN A 449 21.48 -3.70 2.78
C ASN A 449 21.59 -2.21 3.17
N GLY A 450 22.18 -1.40 2.29
CA GLY A 450 22.29 0.04 2.45
C GLY A 450 21.06 0.80 1.96
N PHE A 451 21.27 2.06 1.58
CA PHE A 451 20.21 2.96 1.13
C PHE A 451 20.18 3.13 -0.38
N PHE A 452 18.99 3.19 -0.94
CA PHE A 452 18.75 3.80 -2.25
C PHE A 452 18.08 5.16 -2.02
N CYS A 453 18.69 6.24 -2.54
CA CYS A 453 18.23 7.61 -2.29
C CYS A 453 17.71 8.26 -3.58
N LEU A 454 16.38 8.41 -3.71
CA LEU A 454 15.76 9.10 -4.83
C LEU A 454 16.16 10.57 -4.84
N GLY A 455 16.75 11.04 -5.95
CA GLY A 455 17.16 12.43 -6.12
C GLY A 455 18.39 12.83 -5.27
N GLY A 456 19.17 11.86 -4.78
CA GLY A 456 20.36 12.14 -3.97
C GLY A 456 21.41 12.97 -4.72
N GLY A 457 21.76 14.14 -4.16
CA GLY A 457 22.91 14.93 -4.62
C GLY A 457 22.74 15.75 -5.91
N MET A 458 21.66 15.55 -6.68
CA MET A 458 21.36 16.27 -7.92
C MET A 458 19.87 16.66 -7.97
N PRO A 459 19.49 17.82 -8.55
CA PRO A 459 18.08 18.11 -8.78
C PRO A 459 17.44 17.04 -9.69
N TYR A 460 16.40 16.38 -9.21
CA TYR A 460 15.56 15.52 -10.05
C TYR A 460 14.66 16.40 -10.94
N PRO A 461 14.47 16.08 -12.23
CA PRO A 461 13.74 16.96 -13.14
C PRO A 461 12.22 16.99 -12.89
N ASP A 462 11.66 15.89 -12.38
CA ASP A 462 10.22 15.70 -12.17
C ASP A 462 9.84 15.60 -10.67
N SER A 463 8.59 15.24 -10.37
CA SER A 463 8.11 15.16 -8.98
C SER A 463 8.59 13.91 -8.24
N LEU A 464 8.42 13.86 -6.91
CA LEU A 464 8.67 12.65 -6.12
C LEU A 464 7.77 11.48 -6.58
N GLU A 465 6.53 11.77 -6.98
CA GLU A 465 5.59 10.75 -7.48
C GLU A 465 6.09 10.12 -8.78
N ASP A 466 6.63 10.94 -9.69
CA ASP A 466 7.24 10.47 -10.94
C ASP A 466 8.48 9.62 -10.64
N ALA A 467 9.36 10.08 -9.75
CA ALA A 467 10.56 9.33 -9.35
C ALA A 467 10.24 7.95 -8.74
N VAL A 468 9.17 7.86 -7.93
CA VAL A 468 8.69 6.59 -7.35
C VAL A 468 8.11 5.68 -8.43
N ASN A 469 7.33 6.23 -9.36
CA ASN A 469 6.77 5.47 -10.48
C ASN A 469 7.88 4.91 -11.39
N ASP A 470 8.87 5.73 -11.75
CA ASP A 470 9.99 5.28 -12.56
C ASP A 470 10.81 4.20 -11.84
N PHE A 471 11.08 4.39 -10.55
CA PHE A 471 11.77 3.40 -9.72
C PHE A 471 11.00 2.08 -9.63
N ARG A 472 9.67 2.13 -9.44
CA ARG A 472 8.82 0.94 -9.44
C ARG A 472 8.85 0.22 -10.79
N ASN A 473 8.82 0.96 -11.90
CA ASN A 473 8.92 0.39 -13.25
C ASN A 473 10.28 -0.29 -13.47
N LEU A 474 11.36 0.31 -12.98
CA LEU A 474 12.69 -0.29 -13.00
C LEU A 474 12.73 -1.61 -12.23
N LEU A 475 12.17 -1.63 -11.01
CA LEU A 475 12.08 -2.83 -10.18
C LEU A 475 11.27 -3.96 -10.85
N ALA A 476 10.14 -3.63 -11.47
CA ALA A 476 9.30 -4.60 -12.16
C ALA A 476 9.95 -5.17 -13.45
N ALA A 477 10.89 -4.43 -14.05
CA ALA A 477 11.58 -4.82 -15.28
C ALA A 477 12.86 -5.65 -15.07
N MET A 478 13.15 -6.05 -13.82
CA MET A 478 14.30 -6.86 -13.39
C MET A 478 13.81 -8.13 -12.70
#